data_AF-A0A1Q3DJF6-F1
#
_entry.id   AF-A0A1Q3DJF6-F1
#
_cell.length_a   1.000
_cell.length_b   1.000
_cell.length_c   1.000
_cell.angle_alpha   90.00
_cell.angle_beta   90.00
_cell.angle_gamma   90.00
#
_symmetry.space_group_name_H-M   'P 1'
#
loop_
_entity.id
_entity.type
_entity.pdbx_description
1 polymer ?
#
loop_
_entity_poly.entity_id
_entity_poly.type
_entity_poly.pdbx_seq_one_letter_code
_entity_poly.pdbx_strand_id
1 'polypeptide(L)'
;MGDFNVSRQPQEQLHGSPKFSKAMTEFNNCLNVIEVEDIRGVGRFFTWSNKRDGKHIVNKKLDRALGNWGWHKEYNHSFAHFHNPGISDHSPVSVSLADSGSKGCKPFKFLNYLTKDSRFLDLVRGVWSQRAVGNPLEVVICKLRNLKRELKLTFRRSNPCTRKETIRREIENIQSNLLHHPTDADLLLQEKDLISRLWNVSAEEESFLKQKSRVNWLKLGDSNNNFFHRAVTSSHH
;
A
#
# COMPACT_ATOMS: atom_id res chain seq x y z
N MET A 1 -16.04 -12.24 4.88
CA MET A 1 -15.51 -12.08 3.51
C MET A 1 -14.71 -13.32 3.18
N GLY A 2 -14.76 -13.81 1.95
CA GLY A 2 -13.94 -14.93 1.50
C GLY A 2 -14.58 -15.69 0.37
N ASP A 3 -14.03 -16.86 0.06
CA ASP A 3 -14.58 -17.83 -0.87
C ASP A 3 -15.68 -18.66 -0.20
N PHE A 4 -16.91 -18.59 -0.72
CA PHE A 4 -18.06 -19.34 -0.22
C PHE A 4 -18.33 -20.61 -1.04
N ASN A 5 -17.58 -20.84 -2.12
CA ASN A 5 -17.76 -21.96 -3.05
C ASN A 5 -19.16 -22.09 -3.68
N VAL A 6 -20.03 -21.09 -3.50
CA VAL A 6 -21.42 -21.09 -3.97
C VAL A 6 -21.80 -19.71 -4.53
N SER A 7 -22.36 -19.71 -5.74
CA SER A 7 -23.00 -18.52 -6.32
C SER A 7 -24.41 -18.36 -5.76
N ARG A 8 -24.91 -17.12 -5.63
CA ARG A 8 -26.29 -16.86 -5.14
C ARG A 8 -27.32 -17.00 -6.24
N GLN A 9 -26.93 -16.70 -7.48
CA GLN A 9 -27.83 -16.63 -8.63
C GLN A 9 -27.25 -17.38 -9.82
N PRO A 10 -28.08 -17.97 -10.71
CA PRO A 10 -27.60 -18.62 -11.93
C PRO A 10 -26.78 -17.69 -12.85
N GLN A 11 -27.12 -16.39 -12.87
CA GLN A 11 -26.45 -15.35 -13.66
C GLN A 11 -25.03 -15.03 -13.16
N GLU A 12 -24.69 -15.47 -11.95
CA GLU A 12 -23.34 -15.36 -11.40
C GLU A 12 -22.40 -16.48 -11.90
N GLN A 13 -22.80 -17.17 -12.98
CA GLN A 13 -21.99 -18.15 -13.69
C GLN A 13 -21.99 -17.83 -15.19
N LEU A 14 -20.80 -17.86 -15.81
CA LEU A 14 -20.63 -17.74 -17.25
C LEU A 14 -20.28 -19.12 -17.83
N HIS A 15 -21.00 -19.52 -18.88
CA HIS A 15 -20.89 -20.83 -19.53
C HIS A 15 -21.21 -22.04 -18.62
N GLY A 16 -21.86 -21.79 -17.48
CA GLY A 16 -22.45 -22.81 -16.61
C GLY A 16 -23.93 -23.06 -16.93
N SER A 17 -24.55 -24.05 -16.28
CA SER A 17 -25.99 -24.29 -16.41
C SER A 17 -26.77 -23.18 -15.68
N PRO A 18 -27.68 -22.44 -16.34
CA PRO A 18 -28.41 -21.32 -15.75
C PRO A 18 -29.61 -21.82 -14.92
N LYS A 19 -29.37 -22.74 -13.99
CA LYS A 19 -30.41 -23.33 -13.13
C LYS A 19 -30.11 -23.02 -11.67
N PHE A 20 -31.17 -22.73 -10.91
CA PHE A 20 -31.07 -22.70 -9.45
C PHE A 20 -30.73 -24.09 -8.93
N SER A 21 -29.65 -24.18 -8.16
CA SER A 21 -29.30 -25.41 -7.45
C SER A 21 -29.76 -25.33 -5.99
N LYS A 22 -29.93 -26.49 -5.37
CA LYS A 22 -30.25 -26.59 -3.93
C LYS A 22 -29.25 -25.79 -3.08
N ALA A 23 -27.96 -25.86 -3.42
CA ALA A 23 -26.91 -25.12 -2.73
C ALA A 23 -27.10 -23.59 -2.81
N MET A 24 -27.56 -23.06 -3.96
CA MET A 24 -27.88 -21.63 -4.07
C MET A 24 -29.04 -21.24 -3.15
N THR A 25 -30.08 -22.06 -3.09
CA THR A 25 -31.24 -21.82 -2.23
C THR A 25 -30.86 -21.87 -0.75
N GLU A 26 -30.16 -22.91 -0.33
CA GLU A 26 -29.68 -23.06 1.05
C GLU A 26 -28.75 -21.91 1.45
N PHE A 27 -27.86 -21.50 0.54
CA PHE A 27 -26.97 -20.38 0.78
C PHE A 27 -27.72 -19.06 0.95
N ASN A 28 -28.66 -18.72 0.03
CA ASN A 28 -29.47 -17.51 0.18
C ASN A 28 -30.34 -17.53 1.44
N ASN A 29 -30.91 -18.69 1.82
CA ASN A 29 -31.67 -18.83 3.06
C ASN A 29 -30.78 -18.55 4.28
N CYS A 30 -29.55 -19.07 4.30
CA CYS A 30 -28.59 -18.79 5.37
C CYS A 30 -28.29 -17.29 5.48
N LEU A 31 -27.99 -16.62 4.35
CA LEU A 31 -27.73 -15.18 4.32
C LEU A 31 -28.90 -14.35 4.85
N ASN A 32 -30.13 -14.75 4.49
CA ASN A 32 -31.35 -14.11 4.98
C ASN A 32 -31.55 -14.31 6.50
N VAL A 33 -31.29 -15.51 7.02
CA VAL A 33 -31.44 -15.83 8.45
C VAL A 33 -30.46 -15.03 9.31
N ILE A 34 -29.22 -14.84 8.83
CA ILE A 34 -28.20 -14.08 9.55
C ILE A 34 -28.20 -12.58 9.19
N GLU A 35 -29.17 -12.14 8.37
CA GLU A 35 -29.39 -10.74 7.96
C GLU A 35 -28.13 -10.07 7.37
N VAL A 36 -27.44 -10.77 6.47
CA VAL A 36 -26.30 -10.22 5.74
C VAL A 36 -26.56 -10.17 4.24
N GLU A 37 -26.00 -9.15 3.59
CA GLU A 37 -26.07 -8.97 2.14
C GLU A 37 -24.71 -8.64 1.55
N ASP A 38 -24.60 -8.73 0.22
CA ASP A 38 -23.37 -8.36 -0.48
C ASP A 38 -23.11 -6.85 -0.31
N ILE A 39 -21.95 -6.49 0.23
CA ILE A 39 -21.43 -5.12 0.19
C ILE A 39 -21.28 -4.73 -1.29
N ARG A 40 -21.57 -3.46 -1.62
CA ARG A 40 -21.44 -2.93 -2.98
C ARG A 40 -20.11 -3.34 -3.61
N GLY A 41 -20.17 -4.15 -4.67
CA GLY A 41 -18.98 -4.64 -5.39
C GLY A 41 -18.58 -3.76 -6.57
N VAL A 42 -17.28 -3.61 -6.81
CA VAL A 42 -16.68 -3.00 -8.00
C VAL A 42 -15.53 -3.86 -8.52
N GLY A 43 -15.14 -3.67 -9.78
CA GLY A 43 -14.09 -4.46 -10.43
C GLY A 43 -14.64 -5.72 -11.09
N ARG A 44 -13.99 -6.87 -10.92
CA ARG A 44 -14.38 -8.12 -11.58
C ARG A 44 -15.67 -8.68 -11.00
N PHE A 45 -16.63 -8.99 -11.87
CA PHE A 45 -17.88 -9.64 -11.47
C PHE A 45 -17.70 -11.12 -11.16
N PHE A 46 -16.99 -11.87 -12.02
CA PHE A 46 -16.61 -13.25 -11.75
C PHE A 46 -15.29 -13.28 -11.01
N THR A 47 -15.27 -14.00 -9.89
CA THR A 47 -14.13 -14.05 -8.97
C THR A 47 -13.36 -15.35 -9.07
N TRP A 48 -13.90 -16.37 -9.74
CA TRP A 48 -13.24 -17.64 -9.96
C TRP A 48 -13.30 -18.06 -11.43
N SER A 49 -12.24 -18.69 -11.92
CA SER A 49 -12.16 -19.26 -13.27
C SER A 49 -11.50 -20.62 -13.22
N ASN A 50 -12.05 -21.61 -13.92
CA ASN A 50 -11.44 -22.93 -14.01
C ASN A 50 -10.17 -22.98 -14.90
N LYS A 51 -9.76 -21.85 -15.51
CA LYS A 51 -8.57 -21.70 -16.37
C LYS A 51 -8.49 -22.67 -17.55
N ARG A 52 -9.61 -23.23 -17.98
CA ARG A 52 -9.71 -24.07 -19.18
C ARG A 52 -10.03 -23.21 -20.40
N ASP A 53 -9.80 -23.75 -21.59
CA ASP A 53 -10.02 -23.04 -22.86
C ASP A 53 -11.28 -23.49 -23.61
N GLY A 54 -11.69 -22.67 -24.57
CA GLY A 54 -12.77 -22.96 -25.50
C GLY A 54 -14.12 -23.24 -24.81
N LYS A 55 -14.78 -24.33 -25.21
CA LYS A 55 -16.12 -24.70 -24.71
C LYS A 55 -16.13 -25.14 -23.25
N HIS A 56 -14.95 -25.32 -22.63
CA HIS A 56 -14.83 -25.75 -21.24
C HIS A 56 -14.55 -24.61 -20.26
N ILE A 57 -14.43 -23.36 -20.73
CA ILE A 57 -14.27 -22.18 -19.88
C ILE A 57 -15.47 -22.07 -18.96
N VAL A 58 -15.25 -21.99 -17.64
CA VAL A 58 -16.29 -21.68 -16.65
C VAL A 58 -15.79 -20.58 -15.74
N ASN A 59 -16.59 -19.53 -15.57
CA ASN A 59 -16.32 -18.47 -14.60
C ASN A 59 -17.50 -18.35 -13.62
N LYS A 60 -17.20 -18.15 -12.34
CA LYS A 60 -18.21 -18.05 -11.28
C LYS A 60 -17.89 -16.90 -10.34
N LYS A 61 -18.91 -16.35 -9.69
CA LYS A 61 -18.74 -15.47 -8.53
C LYS A 61 -18.91 -16.30 -7.26
N LEU A 62 -17.78 -16.62 -6.63
CA LEU A 62 -17.69 -17.46 -5.42
C LEU A 62 -17.20 -16.67 -4.20
N ASP A 63 -16.39 -15.64 -4.44
CA ASP A 63 -15.85 -14.77 -3.40
C ASP A 63 -16.81 -13.62 -3.09
N ARG A 64 -17.07 -13.38 -1.80
CA ARG A 64 -18.01 -12.34 -1.35
C ARG A 64 -17.49 -11.55 -0.16
N ALA A 65 -17.91 -10.30 -0.12
CA ALA A 65 -17.83 -9.44 1.05
C ALA A 65 -19.26 -9.15 1.50
N LEU A 66 -19.63 -9.63 2.68
CA LEU A 66 -20.98 -9.54 3.21
C LEU A 66 -21.00 -8.54 4.38
N GLY A 67 -22.07 -7.75 4.47
CA GLY A 67 -22.32 -6.79 5.54
C GLY A 67 -23.72 -6.99 6.12
N ASN A 68 -23.89 -6.77 7.42
CA ASN A 68 -25.21 -6.71 8.06
C ASN A 68 -25.67 -5.26 8.20
N TRP A 69 -26.88 -5.05 8.73
CA TRP A 69 -27.42 -3.71 8.97
C TRP A 69 -26.47 -2.78 9.75
N GLY A 70 -25.81 -3.30 10.79
CA GLY A 70 -24.83 -2.54 11.59
C GLY A 70 -23.68 -2.02 10.73
N TRP A 71 -23.14 -2.88 9.85
CA TRP A 71 -22.11 -2.51 8.88
C TRP A 71 -22.59 -1.41 7.92
N HIS A 72 -23.78 -1.56 7.33
CA HIS A 72 -24.32 -0.57 6.39
C HIS A 72 -24.64 0.77 7.05
N LYS A 73 -24.98 0.75 8.35
CA LYS A 73 -25.19 1.96 9.16
C LYS A 73 -23.88 2.72 9.42
N GLU A 74 -22.83 2.00 9.83
CA GLU A 74 -21.54 2.61 10.21
C GLU A 74 -20.65 2.92 8.99
N TYR A 75 -20.67 2.07 7.98
CA TYR A 75 -19.83 2.12 6.78
C TYR A 75 -20.67 2.25 5.50
N ASN A 76 -21.62 3.19 5.49
CA ASN A 76 -22.58 3.41 4.40
C ASN A 76 -21.96 3.71 3.02
N HIS A 77 -20.70 4.15 2.97
CA HIS A 77 -19.96 4.39 1.73
C HIS A 77 -18.91 3.30 1.44
N SER A 78 -18.91 2.19 2.18
CA SER A 78 -17.99 1.07 1.93
C SER A 78 -18.30 0.33 0.62
N PHE A 79 -17.26 -0.22 0.00
CA PHE A 79 -17.39 -1.05 -1.20
C PHE A 79 -16.32 -2.15 -1.22
N ALA A 80 -16.64 -3.28 -1.85
CA ALA A 80 -15.73 -4.39 -2.09
C ALA A 80 -15.11 -4.27 -3.49
N HIS A 81 -13.79 -4.20 -3.58
CA HIS A 81 -13.04 -4.18 -4.84
C HIS A 81 -12.50 -5.57 -5.16
N PHE A 82 -12.94 -6.14 -6.28
CA PHE A 82 -12.51 -7.45 -6.78
C PHE A 82 -11.43 -7.25 -7.85
N HIS A 83 -10.20 -7.67 -7.52
CA HIS A 83 -8.99 -7.41 -8.30
C HIS A 83 -8.76 -8.44 -9.41
N ASN A 84 -7.76 -8.17 -10.25
CA ASN A 84 -7.29 -9.17 -11.23
C ASN A 84 -6.67 -10.38 -10.50
N PRO A 85 -6.94 -11.61 -10.98
CA PRO A 85 -6.55 -12.84 -10.27
C PRO A 85 -5.05 -13.16 -10.34
N GLY A 86 -4.30 -12.54 -11.25
CA GLY A 86 -2.88 -12.82 -11.45
C GLY A 86 -2.64 -14.30 -11.78
N ILE A 87 -1.84 -14.98 -10.95
CA ILE A 87 -1.53 -16.42 -11.08
C ILE A 87 -2.57 -17.35 -10.44
N SER A 88 -3.55 -16.81 -9.72
CA SER A 88 -4.60 -17.60 -9.07
C SER A 88 -5.78 -17.85 -10.02
N ASP A 89 -6.54 -18.90 -9.72
CA ASP A 89 -7.89 -19.13 -10.23
C ASP A 89 -8.94 -18.27 -9.55
N HIS A 90 -8.63 -17.67 -8.40
CA HIS A 90 -9.45 -16.70 -7.67
C HIS A 90 -8.98 -15.24 -7.84
N SER A 91 -9.93 -14.31 -7.78
CA SER A 91 -9.73 -12.87 -7.71
C SER A 91 -9.69 -12.42 -6.26
N PRO A 92 -8.61 -11.78 -5.82
CA PRO A 92 -8.55 -11.19 -4.49
C PRO A 92 -9.64 -10.13 -4.29
N VAL A 93 -10.20 -10.08 -3.08
CA VAL A 93 -11.18 -9.07 -2.66
C VAL A 93 -10.61 -8.20 -1.54
N SER A 94 -10.82 -6.89 -1.65
CA SER A 94 -10.52 -5.93 -0.57
C SER A 94 -11.72 -5.04 -0.33
N VAL A 95 -12.12 -4.83 0.93
CA VAL A 95 -13.17 -3.87 1.25
C VAL A 95 -12.54 -2.53 1.59
N SER A 96 -12.92 -1.52 0.81
CA SER A 96 -12.62 -0.13 1.08
C SER A 96 -13.72 0.43 1.96
N LEU A 97 -13.36 0.80 3.17
CA LEU A 97 -14.20 1.64 4.01
C LEU A 97 -14.00 3.07 3.51
N ALA A 98 -15.04 3.69 3.00
CA ALA A 98 -14.99 5.11 2.76
C ALA A 98 -14.78 5.79 4.11
N ASP A 99 -13.70 6.55 4.18
CA ASP A 99 -13.29 7.33 5.33
C ASP A 99 -14.45 8.27 5.67
N SER A 100 -15.22 7.94 6.72
CA SER A 100 -16.23 8.83 7.27
C SER A 100 -15.50 10.02 7.86
N GLY A 101 -15.14 10.98 7.02
CA GLY A 101 -14.74 12.33 7.37
C GLY A 101 -13.92 12.46 8.66
N SER A 102 -12.79 11.78 8.78
CA SER A 102 -11.57 12.40 9.31
C SER A 102 -10.38 11.46 9.05
N LYS A 103 -9.59 11.79 8.02
CA LYS A 103 -8.15 11.69 8.25
C LYS A 103 -7.84 12.70 9.34
N GLY A 104 -8.06 12.32 10.60
CA GLY A 104 -7.37 12.96 11.71
C GLY A 104 -5.94 13.14 11.26
N CYS A 105 -5.38 14.34 11.44
CA CYS A 105 -4.03 14.66 10.96
C CYS A 105 -3.11 13.50 11.34
N LYS A 106 -2.69 12.67 10.37
CA LYS A 106 -1.82 11.52 10.64
C LYS A 106 -0.69 12.06 11.50
N PRO A 107 -0.48 11.54 12.72
CA PRO A 107 0.49 12.11 13.62
C PRO A 107 1.83 12.11 12.90
N PHE A 108 2.50 13.24 12.94
CA PHE A 108 3.83 13.35 12.35
C PHE A 108 4.72 12.35 13.07
N LYS A 109 5.24 11.39 12.32
CA LYS A 109 6.29 10.50 12.78
C LYS A 109 7.60 11.06 12.28
N PHE A 110 8.47 11.42 13.19
CA PHE A 110 9.85 11.77 12.87
C PHE A 110 10.52 10.55 12.24
N LEU A 111 11.13 10.70 11.08
CA LEU A 111 11.81 9.60 10.38
C LEU A 111 13.32 9.73 10.61
N ASN A 112 13.94 8.69 11.14
CA ASN A 112 15.34 8.77 11.57
C ASN A 112 16.31 9.06 10.42
N TYR A 113 16.00 8.62 9.19
CA TYR A 113 16.85 8.94 8.05
C TYR A 113 16.94 10.45 7.75
N LEU A 114 15.98 11.26 8.22
CA LEU A 114 16.04 12.71 8.05
C LEU A 114 17.30 13.30 8.70
N THR A 115 17.83 12.69 9.75
CA THR A 115 19.06 13.18 10.40
C THR A 115 20.31 13.00 9.55
N LYS A 116 20.23 12.20 8.48
CA LYS A 116 21.34 11.97 7.54
C LYS A 116 21.35 12.99 6.40
N ASP A 117 20.28 13.76 6.19
CA ASP A 117 20.24 14.81 5.18
C ASP A 117 21.08 16.01 5.67
N SER A 118 21.96 16.52 4.81
CA SER A 118 22.86 17.63 5.15
C SER A 118 22.13 18.89 5.61
N ARG A 119 20.88 19.10 5.14
CA ARG A 119 20.05 20.27 5.50
C ARG A 119 19.42 20.15 6.88
N PHE A 120 19.42 18.96 7.49
CA PHE A 120 18.68 18.69 8.72
C PHE A 120 19.16 19.54 9.89
N LEU A 121 20.47 19.56 10.15
CA LEU A 121 21.03 20.29 11.29
C LEU A 121 20.87 21.80 11.15
N ASP A 122 21.02 22.32 9.93
CA ASP A 122 20.84 23.75 9.66
C ASP A 122 19.38 24.17 9.84
N LEU A 123 18.43 23.32 9.41
CA LEU A 123 17.00 23.54 9.64
C LEU A 123 16.66 23.53 11.14
N VAL A 124 17.19 22.56 11.90
CA VAL A 124 17.02 22.51 13.36
C VAL A 124 17.58 23.78 13.99
N ARG A 125 18.81 24.18 13.64
CA ARG A 125 19.46 25.39 14.16
C ARG A 125 18.66 26.65 13.84
N GLY A 126 18.16 26.76 12.62
CA GLY A 126 17.33 27.90 12.18
C GLY A 126 16.00 28.00 12.91
N VAL A 127 15.39 26.87 13.29
CA VAL A 127 14.18 26.88 14.14
C VAL A 127 14.55 27.17 15.60
N TRP A 128 15.67 26.62 16.08
CA TRP A 128 16.08 26.78 17.48
C TRP A 128 16.60 28.18 17.81
N SER A 129 17.05 28.95 16.82
CA SER A 129 17.44 30.35 17.01
C SER A 129 16.25 31.31 17.08
N GLN A 130 15.05 30.89 16.66
CA GLN A 130 13.85 31.76 16.69
C GLN A 130 13.43 32.09 18.13
N ARG A 131 13.05 33.34 18.36
CA ARG A 131 12.49 33.76 19.65
C ARG A 131 11.14 33.07 19.88
N ALA A 132 10.96 32.48 21.06
CA ALA A 132 9.70 31.95 21.53
C ALA A 132 9.45 32.50 22.94
N VAL A 133 8.19 32.79 23.26
CA VAL A 133 7.76 33.39 24.52
C VAL A 133 6.96 32.37 25.30
N GLY A 134 7.19 32.29 26.60
CA GLY A 134 6.55 31.36 27.52
C GLY A 134 7.53 30.85 28.57
N ASN A 135 7.06 29.97 29.44
CA ASN A 135 7.93 29.23 30.36
C ASN A 135 8.84 28.25 29.57
N PRO A 136 9.89 27.69 30.19
CA PRO A 136 10.83 26.82 29.49
C PRO A 136 10.18 25.65 28.73
N LEU A 137 9.13 25.03 29.28
CA LEU A 137 8.43 23.91 28.63
C LEU A 137 7.60 24.40 27.42
N GLU A 138 6.91 25.53 27.55
CA GLU A 138 6.17 26.16 26.45
C GLU A 138 7.09 26.56 25.30
N VAL A 139 8.27 27.09 25.61
CA VAL A 139 9.30 27.44 24.62
C VAL A 139 9.74 26.20 23.85
N VAL A 140 10.01 25.08 24.54
CA VAL A 140 10.40 23.82 23.89
C VAL A 140 9.28 23.27 23.02
N ILE A 141 8.04 23.23 23.52
CA ILE A 141 6.87 22.76 22.75
C ILE A 141 6.67 23.61 21.48
N CYS A 142 6.79 24.93 21.61
CA CYS A 142 6.66 25.85 20.48
C CYS A 142 7.73 25.57 19.41
N LYS A 143 8.99 25.42 19.83
CA LYS A 143 10.11 25.09 18.92
C LYS A 143 9.93 23.73 18.25
N LEU A 144 9.48 22.70 18.98
CA LEU A 144 9.18 21.39 18.40
C LEU A 144 8.03 21.44 17.38
N ARG A 145 6.98 22.25 17.66
CA ARG A 145 5.87 22.46 16.73
C ARG A 145 6.34 23.16 15.44
N ASN A 146 7.18 24.18 15.56
CA ASN A 146 7.76 24.87 14.42
C ASN A 146 8.69 23.95 13.63
N LEU A 147 9.53 23.18 14.33
CA LEU A 147 10.43 22.21 13.71
C LEU A 147 9.66 21.16 12.90
N LYS A 148 8.59 20.60 13.48
CA LYS A 148 7.68 19.70 12.77
C LYS A 148 7.11 20.31 11.49
N ARG A 149 6.76 21.60 11.50
CA ARG A 149 6.26 22.30 10.29
C ARG A 149 7.35 22.42 9.24
N GLU A 150 8.54 22.90 9.61
CA GLU A 150 9.66 23.06 8.67
C GLU A 150 10.12 21.70 8.11
N LEU A 151 10.21 20.66 8.95
CA LEU A 151 10.51 19.30 8.48
C LEU A 151 9.48 18.80 7.45
N LYS A 152 8.19 19.08 7.65
CA LYS A 152 7.14 18.72 6.69
C LYS A 152 7.23 19.51 5.38
N LEU A 153 7.72 20.76 5.41
CA LEU A 153 7.86 21.61 4.22
C LEU A 153 9.13 21.28 3.43
N THR A 154 10.24 21.09 4.12
CA THR A 154 11.56 20.84 3.50
C THR A 154 11.69 19.41 2.99
N PHE A 155 11.18 18.43 3.74
CA PHE A 155 11.20 17.01 3.37
C PHE A 155 9.87 16.55 2.80
N ARG A 156 9.16 17.47 2.15
CA ARG A 156 7.84 17.25 1.54
C ARG A 156 7.93 16.41 0.28
N ARG A 157 8.55 15.23 0.30
CA ARG A 157 8.63 14.39 -0.90
C ARG A 157 8.85 12.91 -0.64
N SER A 158 8.01 12.16 -1.37
CA SER A 158 8.16 10.82 -1.93
C SER A 158 8.72 9.74 -1.01
N ASN A 159 7.86 8.75 -0.72
CA ASN A 159 8.25 7.46 -0.18
C ASN A 159 9.58 7.01 -0.82
N PRO A 160 10.65 6.72 -0.04
CA PRO A 160 11.92 6.26 -0.59
C PRO A 160 11.78 5.16 -1.65
N CYS A 161 10.79 4.26 -1.51
CA CYS A 161 10.45 3.26 -2.53
C CYS A 161 10.18 3.86 -3.92
N THR A 162 9.40 4.95 -3.98
CA THR A 162 9.07 5.62 -5.26
C THR A 162 10.28 6.33 -5.87
N ARG A 163 11.16 6.92 -5.05
CA ARG A 163 12.42 7.53 -5.52
C ARG A 163 13.36 6.48 -6.08
N LYS A 164 13.48 5.34 -5.39
CA LYS A 164 14.29 4.20 -5.83
C LYS A 164 13.88 3.69 -7.20
N GLU A 165 12.57 3.55 -7.42
CA GLU A 165 12.04 3.06 -8.68
C GLU A 165 12.21 4.05 -9.84
N THR A 166 12.18 5.35 -9.57
CA THR A 166 12.53 6.37 -10.57
C THR A 166 14.02 6.29 -10.94
N ILE A 167 14.91 6.20 -9.95
CA ILE A 167 16.36 6.09 -10.20
C ILE A 167 16.69 4.81 -10.98
N ARG A 168 16.04 3.67 -10.67
CA ARG A 168 16.22 2.42 -11.44
C ARG A 168 15.86 2.58 -12.90
N ARG A 169 14.71 3.19 -13.20
CA ARG A 169 14.29 3.47 -14.58
C ARG A 169 15.25 4.42 -15.31
N GLU A 170 15.79 5.41 -14.60
CA GLU A 170 16.82 6.30 -15.16
C GLU A 170 18.12 5.54 -15.49
N ILE A 171 18.57 4.66 -14.59
CA ILE A 171 19.74 3.78 -14.83
C ILE A 171 19.49 2.88 -16.05
N GLU A 172 18.33 2.22 -16.13
CA GLU A 172 17.95 1.36 -17.28
C GLU A 172 18.01 2.13 -18.61
N ASN A 173 17.55 3.38 -18.62
CA ASN A 173 17.61 4.23 -19.80
C ASN A 173 19.06 4.58 -20.18
N ILE A 174 19.89 5.01 -19.22
CA ILE A 174 21.30 5.32 -19.47
C ILE A 174 22.06 4.08 -19.97
N GLN A 175 21.83 2.92 -19.35
CA GLN A 175 22.45 1.66 -19.76
C GLN A 175 22.03 1.26 -21.19
N SER A 176 20.77 1.49 -21.55
CA SER A 176 20.29 1.26 -22.92
C SER A 176 20.99 2.18 -23.93
N ASN A 177 21.26 3.44 -23.57
CA ASN A 177 22.01 4.37 -24.43
C ASN A 177 23.50 4.01 -24.53
N LEU A 178 24.11 3.51 -23.45
CA LEU A 178 25.50 3.04 -23.43
C LEU A 178 25.72 1.80 -24.32
N LEU A 179 24.70 0.98 -24.58
CA LEU A 179 24.81 -0.12 -25.55
C LEU A 179 25.12 0.38 -26.97
N HIS A 180 24.65 1.58 -27.32
CA HIS A 180 24.90 2.21 -28.61
C HIS A 180 26.11 3.15 -28.60
N HIS A 181 26.47 3.68 -27.44
CA HIS A 181 27.56 4.64 -27.25
C HIS A 181 28.47 4.28 -26.06
N PRO A 182 29.22 3.16 -26.13
CA PRO A 182 29.88 2.55 -24.96
C PRO A 182 31.05 3.37 -24.39
N THR A 183 31.58 4.34 -25.13
CA THR A 183 32.70 5.20 -24.73
C THR A 183 32.27 6.62 -24.39
N ASP A 184 30.96 6.89 -24.32
CA ASP A 184 30.45 8.20 -23.95
C ASP A 184 30.75 8.50 -22.48
N ALA A 185 31.70 9.40 -22.26
CA ALA A 185 32.18 9.75 -20.93
C ALA A 185 31.10 10.41 -20.05
N ASP A 186 30.15 11.12 -20.65
CA ASP A 186 29.08 11.78 -19.91
C ASP A 186 28.04 10.77 -19.43
N LEU A 187 27.63 9.84 -20.29
CA LEU A 187 26.72 8.74 -19.92
C LEU A 187 27.31 7.85 -18.82
N LEU A 188 28.60 7.52 -18.90
CA LEU A 188 29.31 6.74 -17.86
C LEU A 188 29.38 7.49 -16.52
N LEU A 189 29.59 8.81 -16.55
CA LEU A 189 29.61 9.63 -15.34
C LEU A 189 28.21 9.72 -14.71
N GLN A 190 27.18 9.92 -15.53
CA GLN A 190 25.79 9.93 -15.09
C GLN A 190 25.36 8.59 -14.49
N GLU A 191 25.72 7.46 -15.12
CA GLU A 191 25.45 6.12 -14.57
C GLU A 191 26.06 5.97 -13.18
N LYS A 192 27.33 6.33 -13.00
CA LYS A 192 28.03 6.25 -11.72
C LYS A 192 27.36 7.11 -10.64
N ASP A 193 26.94 8.32 -10.98
CA ASP A 193 26.22 9.21 -10.06
C ASP A 193 24.84 8.63 -9.68
N LEU A 194 24.08 8.12 -10.65
CA LEU A 194 22.78 7.48 -10.40
C LEU A 194 22.91 6.23 -9.52
N ILE A 195 23.91 5.39 -9.75
CA ILE A 195 24.19 4.23 -8.91
C ILE A 195 24.49 4.68 -7.47
N SER A 196 25.35 5.69 -7.29
CA SER A 196 25.64 6.25 -5.97
C SER A 196 24.38 6.79 -5.27
N ARG A 197 23.52 7.50 -6.00
CA ARG A 197 22.21 7.96 -5.50
C ARG A 197 21.29 6.79 -5.14
N LEU A 198 21.29 5.71 -5.92
CA LEU A 198 20.49 4.52 -5.65
C LEU A 198 20.91 3.85 -4.32
N TRP A 199 22.21 3.78 -4.03
CA TRP A 199 22.73 3.28 -2.76
C TRP A 199 22.23 4.13 -1.58
N ASN A 200 22.32 5.46 -1.70
CA ASN A 200 21.85 6.38 -0.67
C ASN A 200 20.34 6.22 -0.41
N VAL A 201 19.52 6.18 -1.47
CA VAL A 201 18.07 5.99 -1.35
C VAL A 201 17.71 4.61 -0.80
N SER A 202 18.50 3.58 -1.09
CA SER A 202 18.29 2.24 -0.52
C SER A 202 18.52 2.23 1.00
N ALA A 203 19.56 2.93 1.47
CA ALA A 203 19.80 3.07 2.91
C ALA A 203 18.71 3.91 3.61
N GLU A 204 18.16 4.92 2.94
CA GLU A 204 16.98 5.66 3.44
C GLU A 204 15.74 4.77 3.53
N GLU A 205 15.47 3.95 2.50
CA GLU A 205 14.36 3.00 2.45
C GLU A 205 14.45 1.96 3.57
N GLU A 206 15.63 1.37 3.78
CA GLU A 206 15.86 0.39 4.85
C GLU A 206 15.58 1.01 6.23
N SER A 207 16.10 2.22 6.48
CA SER A 207 15.85 2.96 7.73
C SER A 207 14.36 3.27 7.92
N PHE A 208 13.68 3.68 6.85
CA PHE A 208 12.23 3.91 6.84
C PHE A 208 11.43 2.64 7.17
N LEU A 209 11.75 1.51 6.53
CA LEU A 209 11.08 0.24 6.74
C LEU A 209 11.36 -0.35 8.13
N LYS A 210 12.60 -0.23 8.62
CA LYS A 210 12.98 -0.63 9.99
C LYS A 210 12.18 0.14 11.03
N GLN A 211 12.10 1.47 10.90
CA GLN A 211 11.34 2.29 11.84
C GLN A 211 9.83 2.02 11.77
N LYS A 212 9.31 1.74 10.56
CA LYS A 212 7.88 1.46 10.37
C LYS A 212 7.47 0.08 10.88
N SER A 213 8.34 -0.93 10.76
CA SER A 213 8.10 -2.30 11.22
C SER A 213 8.25 -2.50 12.74
N ARG A 214 8.75 -1.50 13.49
CA ARG A 214 9.02 -1.58 14.96
C ARG A 214 9.96 -2.73 15.38
N VAL A 215 10.70 -3.33 14.44
CA VAL A 215 11.60 -4.45 14.71
C VAL A 215 12.95 -3.93 15.20
N ASN A 216 13.22 -4.10 16.50
CA ASN A 216 14.48 -3.67 17.14
C ASN A 216 15.58 -4.75 17.18
N TRP A 217 15.25 -6.01 16.90
CA TRP A 217 16.09 -7.17 17.27
C TRP A 217 16.98 -7.77 16.18
N LEU A 218 16.89 -7.31 14.93
CA LEU A 218 17.77 -7.81 13.87
C LEU A 218 19.08 -7.01 13.84
N LYS A 219 20.08 -7.50 14.58
CA LYS A 219 21.49 -7.19 14.32
C LYS A 219 21.96 -8.06 13.15
N LEU A 220 22.16 -7.42 11.99
CA LEU A 220 22.98 -7.80 10.84
C LEU A 220 22.74 -9.19 10.19
N GLY A 221 22.47 -9.17 8.88
CA GLY A 221 22.58 -10.34 8.01
C GLY A 221 21.52 -10.34 6.91
N ASP A 222 21.92 -9.84 5.74
CA ASP A 222 21.18 -9.71 4.47
C ASP A 222 19.93 -8.82 4.39
N SER A 223 19.93 -8.05 3.30
CA SER A 223 18.92 -7.10 2.82
C SER A 223 17.53 -7.73 2.70
N ASN A 224 16.85 -7.88 3.83
CA ASN A 224 15.58 -8.59 3.94
C ASN A 224 14.37 -7.66 3.74
N ASN A 225 14.34 -6.91 2.63
CA ASN A 225 13.24 -5.99 2.30
C ASN A 225 11.87 -6.70 2.29
N ASN A 226 11.81 -7.94 1.77
CA ASN A 226 10.58 -8.74 1.77
C ASN A 226 10.07 -9.04 3.19
N PHE A 227 10.96 -9.29 4.15
CA PHE A 227 10.58 -9.51 5.54
C PHE A 227 10.02 -8.23 6.18
N PHE A 228 10.69 -7.09 5.97
CA PHE A 228 10.19 -5.81 6.48
C PHE A 228 8.83 -5.44 5.88
N HIS A 229 8.60 -5.74 4.58
CA HIS A 229 7.28 -5.55 3.97
C HIS A 229 6.19 -6.37 4.67
N ARG A 230 6.45 -7.65 4.97
CA ARG A 230 5.50 -8.54 5.69
C ARG A 230 5.24 -8.08 7.14
N ALA A 231 6.27 -7.57 7.82
CA ALA A 231 6.16 -7.06 9.19
C ALA A 231 5.38 -5.72 9.25
N VAL A 232 5.59 -4.84 8.28
CA VAL A 232 4.82 -3.58 8.16
C VAL A 232 3.35 -3.85 7.88
N THR A 233 3.01 -4.86 7.07
CA THR A 233 1.61 -5.21 6.78
C THR A 233 0.90 -5.85 7.98
N SER A 234 1.62 -6.56 8.86
CA SER A 234 1.03 -7.19 10.05
C SER A 234 0.85 -6.25 11.25
N SER A 235 1.60 -5.14 11.32
CA SER A 235 1.54 -4.18 12.44
C SER A 235 0.46 -3.08 12.28
N HIS A 236 -0.49 -3.27 11.37
CA HIS A 236 -1.61 -2.35 11.11
C HIS A 236 -2.96 -2.84 11.66
N HIS A 237 -2.94 -3.77 12.62
CA HIS A 237 -4.06 -4.09 13.51
C HIS A 237 -3.95 -3.34 14.84
#